data_AF-A0A820X7F3-F1
#
_entry.id   AF-A0A820X7F3-F1
#
_cell.length_a   1.000
_cell.length_b   1.000
_cell.length_c   1.000
_cell.angle_alpha   90.00
_cell.angle_beta   90.00
_cell.angle_gamma   90.00
#
_symmetry.space_group_name_H-M   'P 1'
#
loop_
_entity.id
_entity.type
_entity.pdbx_description
1 polymer ?
#
loop_
_entity_poly.entity_id
_entity_poly.type
_entity_poly.pdbx_seq_one_letter_code
_entity_poly.pdbx_strand_id
1 'polypeptide(L)' 'MDSSLTLTLANIFMSEWQKKLVEEQTKTGEFYGRYIDDIFMTWNRSEEELRKLLDDVNTW' A
#
# COMPACT_ATOMS: atom_id res chain seq x y z
N MET A 1 6.51 10.14 19.01
CA MET A 1 7.08 9.23 18.00
C MET A 1 8.23 9.98 17.35
N ASP A 2 9.46 9.84 17.85
CA ASP A 2 10.58 10.74 17.44
C ASP A 2 11.92 10.03 17.30
N SER A 3 11.95 8.70 17.36
CA SER A 3 13.19 7.96 17.11
C SER A 3 13.28 7.60 15.63
N SER A 4 14.40 7.96 14.99
CA SER A 4 14.73 7.56 13.62
C SER A 4 14.64 6.04 13.41
N LEU A 5 14.93 5.27 14.47
CA LEU A 5 14.77 3.82 14.48
C LEU A 5 13.31 3.39 14.31
N THR A 6 12.38 4.00 15.03
CA THR A 6 10.95 3.68 14.94
C THR A 6 10.42 3.96 13.53
N LEU A 7 10.80 5.08 12.92
CA LEU A 7 10.42 5.41 11.56
C LEU A 7 11.01 4.42 10.54
N THR A 8 12.24 3.99 10.75
CA THR A 8 12.91 2.99 9.90
C THR A 8 12.18 1.64 9.96
N LEU A 9 11.84 1.18 11.16
CA LEU A 9 11.10 -0.07 11.36
C LEU A 9 9.70 0.01 10.75
N ALA A 10 8.99 1.13 10.94
CA ALA A 10 7.70 1.35 10.31
C ALA A 10 7.80 1.31 8.77
N ASN A 11 8.84 1.93 8.20
CA ASN A 11 9.05 1.90 6.75
C ASN A 11 9.36 0.51 6.21
N ILE A 12 10.12 -0.31 6.93
CA ILE A 12 10.37 -1.71 6.56
C ILE A 12 9.06 -2.49 6.58
N PHE A 13 8.28 -2.38 7.66
CA PHE A 13 6.99 -3.04 7.77
C PHE A 13 6.04 -2.63 6.63
N MET A 14 5.86 -1.33 6.42
CA MET A 14 4.99 -0.81 5.36
C MET A 14 5.48 -1.20 3.96
N SER A 15 6.79 -1.31 3.75
CA SER A 15 7.36 -1.75 2.47
C SER A 15 7.01 -3.21 2.14
N GLU A 16 6.95 -4.08 3.14
CA GLU A 16 6.55 -5.48 2.98
C GLU A 16 5.03 -5.59 2.78
N TRP A 17 4.26 -4.91 3.63
CA TRP A 17 2.79 -4.89 3.58
C TRP A 17 2.26 -4.38 2.23
N GLN A 18 2.85 -3.30 1.67
CA GLN A 18 2.34 -2.67 0.46
C GLN A 18 2.67 -3.42 -0.85
N LYS A 19 3.48 -4.49 -0.84
CA LYS A 19 4.00 -5.14 -2.06
C LYS A 19 2.90 -5.46 -3.06
N LYS A 20 1.80 -6.04 -2.59
CA LYS A 20 0.67 -6.43 -3.45
C LYS A 20 -0.01 -5.22 -4.11
N LEU A 21 -0.15 -4.10 -3.39
CA LEU A 21 -0.70 -2.86 -3.95
C LEU A 21 0.23 -2.29 -5.02
N VAL A 22 1.54 -2.23 -4.75
CA VAL A 22 2.51 -1.70 -5.72
C VAL A 22 2.55 -2.58 -6.98
N GLU A 23 2.53 -3.90 -6.83
CA GLU A 23 2.52 -4.83 -7.95
C GLU A 23 1.28 -4.68 -8.83
N GLU A 24 0.10 -4.56 -8.22
CA GLU A 24 -1.15 -4.41 -8.96
C GLU A 24 -1.20 -3.08 -9.72
N GLN A 25 -0.71 -2.00 -9.10
CA GLN A 25 -0.70 -0.67 -9.68
C GLN A 25 0.34 -0.57 -10.80
N THR A 26 1.47 -1.26 -10.65
CA THR A 26 2.48 -1.40 -11.71
C THR A 26 1.93 -2.15 -12.92
N LYS A 27 1.11 -3.19 -12.72
CA LYS A 27 0.49 -3.96 -13.82
C LYS A 27 -0.55 -3.15 -14.58
N THR A 28 -1.30 -2.28 -13.90
CA THR A 28 -2.36 -1.46 -14.50
C THR A 28 -1.87 -0.14 -15.06
N GLY A 29 -0.68 0.31 -14.65
CA GLY A 29 -0.22 1.67 -14.94
C GLY A 29 -0.93 2.74 -14.10
N GLU A 30 -1.62 2.34 -13.02
CA GLU A 30 -2.27 3.25 -12.09
C GLU A 30 -1.25 3.84 -11.10
N PHE A 31 -1.57 5.00 -10.55
CA PHE A 31 -0.72 5.69 -9.58
C PHE A 31 -0.75 5.00 -8.21
N TYR A 32 0.42 4.93 -7.57
CA TYR A 32 0.59 4.56 -6.17
C TYR A 32 1.58 5.51 -5.49
N GLY A 33 1.21 6.07 -4.34
CA GLY A 33 2.05 6.90 -3.51
C GLY A 33 1.82 6.63 -2.03
N ARG A 34 2.90 6.66 -1.24
CA ARG A 34 2.85 6.53 0.23
C ARG A 34 3.63 7.65 0.90
N TYR A 35 3.07 8.23 1.95
CA TYR A 35 3.74 9.16 2.85
C TYR A 35 3.62 8.64 4.29
N ILE A 36 4.71 8.04 4.81
CA ILE A 36 4.75 7.37 6.12
C ILE A 36 3.68 6.26 6.20
N ASP A 37 2.52 6.58 6.74
CA ASP A 37 1.35 5.71 6.95
C ASP A 37 0.17 6.03 6.00
N ASP A 38 0.16 7.20 5.36
CA ASP A 38 -0.86 7.58 4.40
C ASP A 38 -0.58 7.00 3.01
N ILE A 39 -1.61 6.44 2.38
CA ILE A 39 -1.53 5.82 1.05
C ILE A 39 -2.53 6.48 0.09
N PHE A 40 -2.06 6.77 -1.11
CA PHE A 40 -2.81 7.34 -2.20
C PHE A 40 -2.66 6.44 -3.42
N MET A 41 -3.77 6.06 -4.05
CA MET A 41 -3.76 5.29 -5.29
C MET A 41 -4.90 5.70 -6.20
N THR A 42 -4.69 5.56 -7.50
CA THR A 42 -5.79 5.63 -8.48
C THR A 42 -6.28 4.22 -8.79
N TRP A 43 -7.54 4.12 -9.19
CA TRP A 43 -8.19 2.86 -9.51
C TRP A 43 -9.19 3.06 -10.63
N ASN A 44 -9.12 2.20 -11.64
CA ASN A 44 -9.94 2.31 -12.86
C ASN A 44 -10.84 1.09 -13.11
N ARG A 45 -10.87 0.12 -12.18
CA ARG A 45 -11.72 -1.08 -12.26
C ARG A 45 -12.90 -0.99 -11.28
N SER A 46 -13.62 -2.09 -11.09
CA SER A 46 -14.78 -2.12 -10.21
C SER A 46 -14.42 -1.87 -8.74
N GLU A 47 -15.37 -1.32 -7.98
CA GLU A 47 -15.25 -1.17 -6.53
C GLU A 47 -15.12 -2.52 -5.82
N GLU A 48 -15.77 -3.56 -6.35
CA GLU A 48 -15.72 -4.92 -5.80
C GLU A 48 -14.32 -5.52 -5.87
N GLU A 49 -13.60 -5.30 -6.98
CA GLU A 49 -12.19 -5.71 -7.11
C GLU A 49 -11.29 -4.93 -6.16
N LEU A 50 -11.54 -3.63 -5.99
CA LEU A 50 -10.79 -2.81 -5.03
C LEU A 50 -10.97 -3.33 -3.60
N ARG A 51 -12.21 -3.67 -3.21
CA ARG A 51 -12.50 -4.22 -1.89
C ARG A 51 -11.76 -5.53 -1.65
N LYS A 52 -11.78 -6.45 -2.61
CA LYS A 52 -11.02 -7.72 -2.52
C LYS A 52 -9.52 -7.47 -2.35
N LEU A 53 -8.96 -6.55 -3.14
CA LEU A 53 -7.56 -6.19 -3.02
C LEU A 53 -7.23 -5.68 -1.62
N LEU A 54 -8.02 -4.74 -1.10
CA LEU A 54 -7.82 -4.16 0.24
C LEU A 54 -7.99 -5.20 1.35
N ASP A 55 -9.01 -6.06 1.26
CA ASP A 55 -9.24 -7.14 2.23
C ASP A 55 -8.05 -8.10 2.30
N ASP A 56 -7.47 -8.44 1.14
CA ASP A 56 -6.30 -9.31 1.06
C ASP A 56 -5.04 -8.67 1.69
N VAL A 57 -4.88 -7.35 1.59
CA VAL A 57 -3.72 -6.66 2.20
C VAL A 57 -3.92 -6.46 3.71
N ASN A 58 -5.17 -6.33 4.16
CA ASN A 58 -5.53 -6.19 5.57
C ASN A 58 -5.53 -7.51 6.35
N THR A 59 -5.35 -8.66 5.68
CA THR A 59 -5.27 -9.98 6.35
C THR A 59 -3.84 -10.36 6.79
N TRP A 60 -2.87 -9.47 6.57
CA TRP A 60 -1.46 -9.68 6.92
C TRP A 60 -1.18 -9.46 8.41
#